data_AF-A0A1A9LHJ8-F1
#
_entry.id   AF-A0A1A9LHJ8-F1
#
_cell.length_a   1.000
_cell.length_b   1.000
_cell.length_c   1.000
_cell.angle_alpha   90.00
_cell.angle_beta   90.00
_cell.angle_gamma   90.00
#
_symmetry.space_group_name_H-M   'P 1'
#
loop_
_entity.id
_entity.type
_entity.pdbx_description
1 polymer ?
#
loop_
_entity_poly.entity_id
_entity_poly.type
_entity_poly.pdbx_seq_one_letter_code
_entity_poly.pdbx_strand_id
1 'polypeptide(L)'
;MKTSPAGKSTALIAYAPFVGFLIAYFINRDENHQFATWHIKNMFGLSILFVVSLIVQSQIDVTTGDILWLGCCAIWLFCWAMAFLNKKTGLPILSEKFQEWFTFLN
;
A
#
# COMPACT_ATOMS: atom_id res chain seq x y z
N MET A 1 20.40 4.46 18.10
CA MET A 1 19.04 4.87 17.70
C MET A 1 18.85 4.54 16.23
N LYS A 2 17.81 3.81 15.82
CA LYS A 2 17.46 3.72 14.39
C LYS A 2 16.89 5.08 13.99
N THR A 3 17.62 5.82 13.16
CA THR A 3 17.13 7.06 12.57
C THR A 3 15.86 6.77 11.76
N SER A 4 14.81 7.55 11.99
CA SER A 4 13.57 7.42 11.24
C SER A 4 13.77 7.92 9.81
N PRO A 5 13.30 7.22 8.77
CA PRO A 5 13.29 7.74 7.41
C PRO A 5 12.46 9.03 7.33
N ALA A 6 12.88 9.94 6.45
CA ALA A 6 12.06 11.08 6.06
C ALA A 6 10.74 10.59 5.42
N GLY A 7 9.62 11.22 5.75
CA GLY A 7 8.30 10.83 5.27
C GLY A 7 7.69 9.60 5.96
N LYS A 8 8.21 9.17 7.12
CA LYS A 8 7.60 8.06 7.89
C LYS A 8 6.13 8.32 8.22
N SER A 9 5.79 9.53 8.66
CA SER A 9 4.41 9.89 8.98
C SER A 9 3.51 9.73 7.75
N THR A 10 3.94 10.29 6.62
CA THR A 10 3.26 10.21 5.33
C THR A 10 3.10 8.76 4.86
N ALA A 11 4.13 7.91 5.04
CA ALA A 11 4.06 6.48 4.76
C ALA A 11 3.02 5.74 5.62
N LEU A 12 2.88 6.10 6.89
CA LEU A 12 1.86 5.51 7.78
C LEU A 12 0.46 6.00 7.42
N ILE A 13 0.31 7.28 7.07
CA ILE A 13 -0.96 7.87 6.60
C ILE A 13 -1.43 7.18 5.32
N ALA A 14 -0.52 6.78 4.42
CA ALA A 14 -0.87 6.11 3.18
C ALA A 14 -1.73 4.87 3.41
N TYR A 15 -1.50 4.12 4.49
CA TYR A 15 -2.25 2.91 4.82
C TYR A 15 -3.55 3.17 5.60
N ALA A 16 -3.87 4.41 5.97
CA ALA A 16 -5.13 4.69 6.64
C ALA A 16 -6.31 4.40 5.68
N PRO A 17 -7.34 3.64 6.12
CA PRO A 17 -8.46 3.25 5.26
C PRO A 17 -9.21 4.44 4.66
N PHE A 18 -9.96 4.16 3.59
CA PHE A 18 -10.82 5.08 2.84
C PHE A 18 -10.09 6.19 2.07
N VAL A 19 -9.35 7.06 2.76
CA VAL A 19 -8.78 8.30 2.18
C VAL A 19 -7.29 8.48 2.43
N GLY A 20 -6.67 7.65 3.28
CA GLY A 20 -5.28 7.82 3.71
C GLY A 20 -4.29 7.87 2.55
N PHE A 21 -4.46 6.99 1.56
CA PHE A 21 -3.63 6.98 0.34
C PHE A 21 -3.64 8.32 -0.40
N LEU A 22 -4.82 8.90 -0.63
CA LEU A 22 -4.95 10.17 -1.37
C LEU A 22 -4.28 11.30 -0.61
N ILE A 23 -4.49 11.37 0.70
CA ILE A 23 -3.87 12.37 1.57
C ILE A 23 -2.34 12.24 1.52
N ALA A 24 -1.83 11.02 1.71
CA ALA A 24 -0.39 10.77 1.68
C ALA A 24 0.24 11.10 0.32
N TYR A 25 -0.46 10.81 -0.78
CA TYR A 25 -0.01 11.17 -2.11
C TYR A 25 0.16 12.69 -2.27
N PHE A 26 -0.84 13.48 -1.88
CA PHE A 26 -0.74 14.94 -2.00
C PHE A 26 0.34 15.53 -1.10
N ILE A 27 0.48 15.05 0.16
CA ILE A 27 1.57 15.48 1.05
C ILE A 27 2.94 15.17 0.43
N ASN A 28 3.11 13.94 -0.07
CA ASN A 28 4.39 13.50 -0.59
C ASN A 28 4.73 14.11 -1.95
N ARG A 29 3.75 14.61 -2.71
CA ARG A 29 3.99 15.32 -3.96
C ARG A 29 4.85 16.56 -3.76
N ASP A 30 4.68 17.24 -2.62
CA ASP A 30 5.45 18.43 -2.26
C ASP A 30 6.73 18.07 -1.50
N GLU A 31 6.69 17.08 -0.60
CA GLU A 31 7.84 16.66 0.23
C GLU A 31 8.86 15.74 -0.49
N ASN A 32 8.41 14.98 -1.49
CA ASN A 32 9.18 14.04 -2.31
C ASN A 32 10.06 13.07 -1.50
N HIS A 33 9.47 12.42 -0.50
CA HIS A 33 10.18 11.45 0.34
C HIS A 33 10.09 10.05 -0.24
N GLN A 34 11.23 9.50 -0.69
CA GLN A 34 11.30 8.16 -1.29
C GLN A 34 10.74 7.03 -0.41
N PHE A 35 10.77 7.18 0.92
CA PHE A 35 10.17 6.21 1.84
C PHE A 35 8.64 6.23 1.77
N ALA A 36 8.04 7.43 1.77
CA ALA A 36 6.60 7.59 1.60
C ALA A 36 6.16 7.17 0.20
N THR A 37 6.86 7.60 -0.86
CA THR A 37 6.59 7.18 -2.25
C THR A 37 6.48 5.65 -2.36
N TRP A 38 7.41 4.91 -1.75
CA TRP A 38 7.41 3.46 -1.80
C TRP A 38 6.16 2.85 -1.18
N HIS A 39 5.73 3.34 -0.01
CA HIS A 39 4.53 2.87 0.69
C HIS A 39 3.23 3.34 0.02
N ILE A 40 3.20 4.54 -0.57
CA ILE A 40 2.08 5.07 -1.36
C ILE A 40 1.82 4.19 -2.59
N LYS A 41 2.87 3.83 -3.35
CA LYS A 41 2.75 2.91 -4.49
C LYS A 41 2.26 1.52 -4.07
N ASN A 42 2.74 1.00 -2.94
CA ASN A 42 2.25 -0.28 -2.42
C ASN A 42 0.79 -0.22 -1.99
N MET A 43 0.35 0.85 -1.32
CA MET A 43 -1.05 0.98 -0.95
C MET A 43 -1.94 1.08 -2.18
N PHE A 44 -1.53 1.82 -3.22
CA PHE A 44 -2.27 1.88 -4.48
C PHE A 44 -2.45 0.49 -5.12
N GLY A 45 -1.37 -0.30 -5.17
CA GLY A 45 -1.44 -1.69 -5.64
C GLY A 45 -2.38 -2.55 -4.81
N LEU A 46 -2.34 -2.41 -3.48
CA LEU A 46 -3.27 -3.09 -2.57
C LEU A 46 -4.73 -2.68 -2.80
N SER A 47 -5.01 -1.41 -3.09
CA SER A 47 -6.36 -0.95 -3.42
C SER A 47 -6.88 -1.61 -4.70
N ILE A 48 -6.02 -1.80 -5.71
CA ILE A 48 -6.40 -2.54 -6.93
C ILE A 48 -6.72 -4.00 -6.57
N LEU A 49 -5.86 -4.67 -5.79
CA LEU A 49 -6.09 -6.07 -5.38
C LEU A 49 -7.38 -6.23 -4.57
N PHE A 50 -7.70 -5.26 -3.72
CA PHE A 50 -8.95 -5.21 -2.98
C PHE A 50 -10.17 -5.08 -3.91
N VAL A 51 -10.11 -4.20 -4.92
CA VAL A 51 -11.19 -4.11 -5.92
C VAL A 51 -11.34 -5.41 -6.70
N VAL A 52 -10.22 -6.07 -7.05
CA VAL A 52 -10.23 -7.38 -7.71
C VAL A 52 -10.92 -8.43 -6.82
N SER A 53 -10.66 -8.46 -5.51
CA SER A 53 -11.31 -9.42 -4.63
C SER A 53 -12.83 -9.23 -4.58
N LEU A 54 -13.32 -7.97 -4.58
CA LEU A 54 -14.76 -7.65 -4.64
C LEU A 54 -15.39 -8.06 -5.99
N ILE A 55 -14.67 -7.88 -7.10
CA ILE A 55 -15.15 -8.33 -8.41
C ILE A 55 -15.25 -9.85 -8.44
N VAL A 56 -14.24 -10.57 -7.96
CA VAL A 56 -14.26 -12.04 -7.87
C VAL A 56 -15.42 -12.52 -7.00
N GLN A 57 -15.62 -11.89 -5.83
CA GLN A 57 -16.71 -12.21 -4.92
C GLN A 57 -18.09 -12.07 -5.58
N SER A 58 -18.30 -11.01 -6.36
CA SER A 58 -19.60 -10.70 -6.94
C SER A 58 -19.88 -11.39 -8.28
N GLN A 59 -18.84 -11.66 -9.09
CA GLN A 59 -19.00 -12.14 -10.46
C GLN A 59 -18.60 -13.60 -10.67
N ILE A 60 -17.77 -14.17 -9.78
CA ILE A 60 -17.20 -15.51 -9.96
C ILE A 60 -17.69 -16.45 -8.85
N ASP A 61 -17.24 -16.20 -7.62
CA ASP A 61 -17.55 -17.03 -6.46
C ASP A 61 -17.28 -16.24 -5.17
N VAL A 62 -18.26 -16.25 -4.28
CA VAL A 62 -18.20 -15.52 -3.01
C VAL A 62 -17.06 -16.03 -2.13
N THR A 63 -16.88 -17.35 -2.04
CA THR A 63 -15.86 -17.96 -1.18
C THR A 63 -14.45 -17.57 -1.62
N THR A 64 -14.18 -17.64 -2.92
CA THR A 64 -12.89 -17.24 -3.51
C THR A 64 -12.64 -15.75 -3.30
N GLY A 65 -13.67 -14.91 -3.47
CA GLY A 65 -13.61 -13.48 -3.18
C GLY A 65 -13.25 -13.17 -1.72
N ASP A 66 -13.88 -13.89 -0.77
CA ASP A 66 -13.61 -13.75 0.67
C ASP A 66 -12.17 -14.12 1.02
N ILE A 67 -11.64 -15.20 0.45
CA ILE A 67 -10.25 -15.63 0.65
C ILE A 67 -9.28 -14.55 0.14
N LEU A 68 -9.52 -14.02 -1.06
CA LEU A 68 -8.69 -12.95 -1.63
C LEU A 68 -8.77 -11.67 -0.80
N TRP A 69 -9.95 -11.31 -0.31
CA TRP A 69 -10.17 -10.15 0.54
C TRP A 69 -9.42 -10.29 1.87
N LEU A 70 -9.54 -11.43 2.55
CA LEU A 70 -8.81 -11.73 3.78
C LEU A 70 -7.29 -11.69 3.56
N GLY A 71 -6.81 -12.25 2.44
CA GLY A 71 -5.41 -12.17 2.03
C GLY A 71 -4.94 -10.74 1.84
N CYS A 72 -5.72 -9.90 1.14
CA CYS A 72 -5.42 -8.48 0.97
C CYS A 72 -5.37 -7.74 2.32
N CYS A 73 -6.31 -8.00 3.23
CA CYS A 73 -6.31 -7.41 4.57
C CYS A 73 -5.07 -7.81 5.38
N ALA A 74 -4.66 -9.08 5.34
CA ALA A 74 -3.46 -9.56 6.03
C ALA A 74 -2.18 -8.89 5.47
N ILE A 75 -2.08 -8.79 4.15
CA ILE A 75 -0.95 -8.14 3.48
C ILE A 75 -0.94 -6.63 3.74
N TRP A 76 -2.09 -5.98 3.79
CA TRP A 76 -2.22 -4.57 4.13
C TRP A 76 -1.69 -4.29 5.55
N LEU A 77 -2.12 -5.07 6.55
CA LEU A 77 -1.59 -4.99 7.91
C LEU A 77 -0.08 -5.23 7.97
N PHE A 78 0.41 -6.21 7.20
CA PHE A 78 1.84 -6.47 7.10
C PHE A 78 2.60 -5.26 6.54
N CYS A 79 2.18 -4.69 5.41
CA CYS A 79 2.82 -3.52 4.81
C CYS A 79 2.80 -2.31 5.74
N TRP A 80 1.70 -2.12 6.48
CA TRP A 80 1.58 -1.05 7.46
C TRP A 80 2.55 -1.25 8.63
N ALA A 81 2.69 -2.48 9.14
CA ALA A 81 3.69 -2.83 10.14
C ALA A 81 5.12 -2.62 9.63
N MET A 82 5.41 -2.93 8.36
CA MET A 82 6.72 -2.66 7.76
C MET A 82 7.04 -1.17 7.71
N ALA A 83 6.06 -0.31 7.38
CA ALA A 83 6.19 1.14 7.44
C ALA A 83 6.50 1.62 8.87
N PHE A 84 5.82 1.06 9.87
CA PHE A 84 6.08 1.35 11.29
C PHE A 84 7.50 0.97 11.71
N LEU A 85 8.03 -0.13 11.17
CA LEU A 85 9.38 -0.64 11.39
C LEU A 85 10.46 0.04 10.52
N ASN A 86 10.12 1.09 9.78
CA ASN A 86 11.02 1.84 8.90
C ASN A 86 11.61 1.01 7.75
N LYS A 87 10.87 0.00 7.26
CA LYS A 87 11.35 -0.93 6.23
C LYS A 87 10.51 -0.79 4.95
N LYS A 88 11.21 -0.60 3.82
CA LYS A 88 10.63 -0.69 2.47
C LYS A 88 10.42 -2.16 2.08
N THR A 89 9.58 -2.87 2.82
CA THR A 89 9.21 -4.27 2.53
C THR A 89 7.70 -4.38 2.55
N GLY A 90 7.15 -5.19 1.65
CA GLY A 90 5.72 -5.32 1.42
C GLY A 90 5.44 -6.69 0.83
N LEU A 91 4.58 -6.79 -0.18
CA LEU A 91 4.42 -8.04 -0.91
C LEU A 91 5.75 -8.48 -1.55
N PRO A 92 6.23 -9.70 -1.26
CA PRO A 92 7.30 -10.31 -2.02
C PRO A 92 6.95 -10.27 -3.51
N ILE A 93 7.90 -9.88 -4.37
CA ILE A 93 7.75 -9.76 -5.84
C ILE A 93 6.90 -8.55 -6.29
N LEU A 94 5.67 -8.40 -5.78
CA LEU A 94 4.75 -7.36 -6.24
C LEU A 94 5.17 -5.95 -5.83
N SER A 95 5.82 -5.77 -4.68
CA SER A 95 6.21 -4.43 -4.22
C SER A 95 7.17 -3.74 -5.18
N GLU A 96 8.13 -4.50 -5.74
CA GLU A 96 9.09 -3.99 -6.73
C GLU A 96 8.37 -3.66 -8.04
N LYS A 97 7.44 -4.51 -8.48
CA LYS A 97 6.61 -4.25 -9.66
C LYS A 97 5.74 -3.01 -9.50
N PHE A 98 5.21 -2.74 -8.31
CA PHE A 98 4.49 -1.49 -8.06
C PHE A 98 5.38 -0.25 -8.17
N GLN A 99 6.68 -0.35 -7.85
CA GLN A 99 7.61 0.77 -8.07
C GLN A 99 7.84 1.03 -9.56
N GLU A 100 7.95 -0.05 -10.35
CA GLU A 100 8.14 -0.01 -11.81
C GLU A 100 6.88 0.44 -12.56
N TRP A 101 5.68 0.02 -12.13
CA TRP A 101 4.43 0.28 -12.84
C TRP A 101 3.83 1.65 -12.50
N PHE A 102 3.87 2.04 -11.23
CA PHE A 102 3.20 3.27 -10.78
C PHE A 102 4.15 4.47 -10.78
N THR A 103 4.84 4.70 -11.91
CA THR A 103 5.80 5.80 -12.08
C THR A 103 5.17 7.19 -12.00
N PHE A 104 3.84 7.29 -12.15
CA PHE A 104 3.08 8.53 -12.00
C PHE A 104 2.84 8.94 -10.54
N LEU A 105 3.07 8.04 -9.58
CA LEU A 105 2.93 8.30 -8.14
C LEU A 105 4.29 8.69 -7.52
N ASN A 106 4.85 9.84 -7.89
CA ASN A 106 6.09 10.36 -7.27
C ASN A 106 5.79 11.45 -6.24
#